data_AF-A0A1G6NBN2-F1
#
_entry.id   AF-A0A1G6NBN2-F1
#
_cell.length_a   1.000
_cell.length_b   1.000
_cell.length_c   1.000
_cell.angle_alpha   90.00
_cell.angle_beta   90.00
_cell.angle_gamma   90.00
#
_symmetry.space_group_name_H-M   'P 1'
#
loop_
_entity.id
_entity.type
_entity.pdbx_description
1 polymer ?
#
loop_
_entity_poly.entity_id
_entity_poly.type
_entity_poly.pdbx_seq_one_letter_code
_entity_poly.pdbx_strand_id
1 'polypeptide(L)'
;MSLGTVTETTTIRHFQHLDQETQDRLFLHPSRTFDDATDREVLATALGATLYIPATRDDLAATIIRRAGEGVCSMVLDLEDAVADDEVEQALANAVATLDELAGTVAANMLLFVRVRTADGIRRIAESVTTGVDALSGFVVPKFTSASGAGFLQEVRAASELLGKHLYAMPVLESPELVHRQSRDTELHTIRELLAQHREHILAVRIGATDMCSTFGIRRDRDLTIYDVRVVVDVIADVVNYLGRADGSGFVITGPVWEYFADHERMFRPMLRATPFFEHDAVLFRQQLVSRDLDGLLREIALDRANGIQGKTVIHPSHVAAVHSLSAVTHEEYHDALDILDGETVGGVQASGYRNKMNEVRPHRNWAVHTMRRAQVFGVTNKGVTFVDLLTALVQR
;
A
#
# COMPACT_ATOMS: atom_id res chain seq x y z
N MET A 1 19.11 -25.55 -35.04
CA MET A 1 19.15 -24.25 -34.35
C MET A 1 17.82 -24.10 -33.66
N SER A 2 17.81 -24.34 -32.34
CA SER A 2 16.61 -24.27 -31.51
C SER A 2 16.21 -22.81 -31.36
N LEU A 3 15.02 -22.45 -31.82
CA LEU A 3 14.38 -21.18 -31.48
C LEU A 3 14.06 -21.26 -29.99
N GLY A 4 14.88 -20.58 -29.18
CA GLY A 4 14.61 -20.38 -27.77
C GLY A 4 13.27 -19.68 -27.65
N THR A 5 12.31 -20.36 -27.03
CA THR A 5 11.13 -19.74 -26.44
C THR A 5 11.62 -18.69 -25.46
N VAL A 6 11.56 -17.42 -25.85
CA VAL A 6 11.58 -16.31 -24.92
C VAL A 6 10.37 -16.52 -24.04
N THR A 7 10.60 -16.98 -22.81
CA THR A 7 9.62 -16.86 -21.74
C THR A 7 9.30 -15.38 -21.64
N GLU A 8 8.16 -14.95 -22.17
CA GLU A 8 7.62 -13.62 -21.90
C GLU A 8 7.47 -13.53 -20.38
N THR A 9 8.38 -12.80 -19.74
CA THR A 9 8.27 -12.49 -18.32
C THR A 9 6.98 -11.68 -18.16
N THR A 10 5.94 -12.29 -17.62
CA THR A 10 4.60 -11.71 -17.52
C THR A 10 4.62 -10.65 -16.43
N THR A 11 5.00 -9.43 -16.79
CA THR A 11 5.09 -8.30 -15.84
C THR A 11 3.69 -7.77 -15.46
N ILE A 12 3.53 -7.26 -14.24
CA ILE A 12 2.27 -6.69 -13.73
C ILE A 12 2.30 -5.17 -13.82
N ARG A 13 1.15 -4.52 -14.04
CA ARG A 13 1.00 -3.06 -13.89
C ARG A 13 -0.33 -2.67 -13.26
N HIS A 14 -0.34 -1.56 -12.55
CA HIS A 14 -1.59 -0.96 -12.07
C HIS A 14 -2.52 -0.63 -13.24
N PHE A 15 -3.83 -0.70 -13.01
CA PHE A 15 -4.85 -0.42 -14.04
C PHE A 15 -4.86 -1.34 -15.27
N GLN A 16 -4.07 -2.43 -15.28
CA GLN A 16 -3.99 -3.37 -16.42
C GLN A 16 -5.32 -4.01 -16.82
N HIS A 17 -6.26 -4.10 -15.89
CA HIS A 17 -7.57 -4.68 -16.12
C HIS A 17 -8.45 -3.78 -16.99
N LEU A 18 -8.22 -2.46 -17.02
CA LEU A 18 -8.98 -1.53 -17.87
C LEU A 18 -8.72 -1.79 -19.36
N ASP A 19 -9.76 -1.69 -20.18
CA ASP A 19 -9.63 -1.78 -21.64
C ASP A 19 -8.85 -0.60 -22.22
N GLN A 20 -8.33 -0.76 -23.44
CA GLN A 20 -7.45 0.24 -24.05
C GLN A 20 -8.16 1.58 -24.27
N GLU A 21 -9.43 1.58 -24.67
CA GLU A 21 -10.21 2.80 -24.86
C GLU A 21 -10.35 3.61 -23.55
N THR A 22 -10.62 2.91 -22.45
CA THR A 22 -10.71 3.50 -21.12
C THR A 22 -9.34 4.00 -20.65
N GLN A 23 -8.26 3.25 -20.90
CA GLN A 23 -6.90 3.70 -20.58
C GLN A 23 -6.52 4.97 -21.34
N ASP A 24 -6.74 5.02 -22.66
CA ASP A 24 -6.42 6.17 -23.51
C ASP A 24 -7.22 7.41 -23.12
N ARG A 25 -8.48 7.22 -22.70
CA ARG A 25 -9.33 8.30 -22.18
C ARG A 25 -8.80 8.84 -20.84
N LEU A 26 -8.40 7.96 -19.92
CA LEU A 26 -8.07 8.34 -18.55
C LEU A 26 -6.63 8.82 -18.38
N PHE A 27 -5.67 8.26 -19.13
CA PHE A 27 -4.24 8.47 -18.89
C PHE A 27 -3.55 9.18 -20.06
N LEU A 28 -2.80 10.23 -19.74
CA LEU A 28 -1.80 10.82 -20.63
C LEU A 28 -0.58 9.90 -20.74
N HIS A 29 -0.14 9.35 -19.61
CA HIS A 29 0.91 8.36 -19.54
C HIS A 29 0.40 7.15 -18.75
N PRO A 30 0.30 5.95 -19.35
CA PRO A 30 -0.12 4.77 -18.63
C PRO A 30 0.92 4.37 -17.58
N SER A 31 0.49 3.61 -16.58
CA SER A 31 1.36 2.93 -15.62
C SER A 31 2.38 2.05 -16.33
N ARG A 32 3.59 1.99 -15.77
CA ARG A 32 4.63 1.06 -16.23
C ARG A 32 4.49 -0.28 -15.52
N THR A 33 5.02 -1.30 -16.18
CA THR A 33 5.13 -2.63 -15.61
C THR A 33 6.25 -2.70 -14.57
N PHE A 34 6.10 -3.62 -13.63
CA PHE A 34 7.10 -3.93 -12.60
C PHE A 34 7.12 -5.45 -12.33
N ASP A 35 8.22 -5.87 -11.73
CA ASP A 35 8.56 -7.25 -11.39
C ASP A 35 9.57 -7.27 -10.21
N ASP A 36 10.04 -8.46 -9.83
CA ASP A 36 10.99 -8.65 -8.73
C ASP A 36 12.37 -8.01 -8.98
N ALA A 37 12.71 -7.67 -10.23
CA ALA A 37 13.97 -7.00 -10.58
C ALA A 37 13.86 -5.46 -10.55
N THR A 38 12.65 -4.94 -10.36
CA THR A 38 12.38 -3.51 -10.30
C THR A 38 13.02 -2.87 -9.06
N ASP A 39 13.48 -1.62 -9.17
CA ASP A 39 14.05 -0.87 -8.05
C ASP A 39 13.15 -0.92 -6.81
N ARG A 40 13.75 -1.16 -5.65
CA ARG A 40 13.04 -1.36 -4.37
C ARG A 40 12.10 -0.22 -4.04
N GLU A 41 12.48 1.03 -4.30
CA GLU A 41 11.61 2.17 -3.97
C GLU A 41 10.41 2.25 -4.91
N VAL A 42 10.61 1.92 -6.19
CA VAL A 42 9.50 1.79 -7.16
C VAL A 42 8.56 0.65 -6.75
N LEU A 43 9.10 -0.51 -6.37
CA LEU A 43 8.34 -1.67 -5.92
C LEU A 43 7.54 -1.37 -4.65
N ALA A 44 8.15 -0.64 -3.70
CA ALA A 44 7.49 -0.21 -2.48
C ALA A 44 6.33 0.76 -2.76
N THR A 45 6.48 1.69 -3.71
CA THR A 45 5.36 2.53 -4.19
C THR A 45 4.30 1.67 -4.92
N ALA A 46 4.72 0.62 -5.63
CA ALA A 46 3.84 -0.29 -6.37
C ALA A 46 2.96 -1.18 -5.48
N LEU A 47 3.24 -1.28 -4.18
CA LEU A 47 2.35 -1.95 -3.23
C LEU A 47 0.91 -1.38 -3.27
N GLY A 48 0.75 -0.06 -3.47
CA GLY A 48 -0.55 0.58 -3.58
C GLY A 48 -1.52 0.19 -2.46
N ALA A 49 -2.65 -0.39 -2.84
CA ALA A 49 -3.54 -1.08 -1.91
C ALA A 49 -3.05 -2.52 -1.67
N THR A 50 -2.56 -2.81 -0.46
CA THR A 50 -2.19 -4.17 -0.08
C THR A 50 -3.39 -4.86 0.58
N LEU A 51 -3.99 -5.84 -0.10
CA LEU A 51 -5.19 -6.53 0.38
C LEU A 51 -4.84 -7.73 1.28
N TYR A 52 -5.36 -7.73 2.50
CA TYR A 52 -5.18 -8.84 3.45
C TYR A 52 -6.29 -9.87 3.29
N ILE A 53 -5.92 -11.15 3.36
CA ILE A 53 -6.86 -12.27 3.27
C ILE A 53 -6.46 -13.37 4.27
N PRO A 54 -7.41 -13.93 5.05
CA PRO A 54 -7.10 -15.05 5.93
C PRO A 54 -6.59 -16.25 5.13
N ALA A 55 -5.48 -16.84 5.57
CA ALA A 55 -4.93 -18.01 4.90
C ALA A 55 -5.71 -19.31 5.17
N THR A 56 -6.79 -19.27 5.94
CA THR A 56 -7.69 -20.42 6.19
C THR A 56 -8.74 -20.64 5.10
N ARG A 57 -8.84 -19.74 4.10
CA ARG A 57 -9.85 -19.86 3.04
C ARG A 57 -9.58 -21.07 2.14
N ASP A 58 -10.61 -21.86 1.88
CA ASP A 58 -10.54 -22.99 0.96
C ASP A 58 -10.33 -22.57 -0.51
N ASP A 59 -10.83 -21.38 -0.88
CA ASP A 59 -10.79 -20.84 -2.25
C ASP A 59 -9.65 -19.84 -2.47
N LEU A 60 -8.56 -19.97 -1.72
CA LEU A 60 -7.52 -18.93 -1.62
C LEU A 60 -6.82 -18.66 -2.95
N ALA A 61 -6.29 -19.68 -3.63
CA ALA A 61 -5.64 -19.54 -4.94
C ALA A 61 -6.58 -18.94 -6.00
N ALA A 62 -7.79 -19.50 -6.11
CA ALA A 62 -8.83 -19.00 -7.02
C ALA A 62 -9.20 -17.54 -6.73
N THR A 63 -9.27 -17.16 -5.44
CA THR A 63 -9.53 -15.78 -5.03
C THR A 63 -8.38 -14.86 -5.43
N ILE A 64 -7.13 -15.25 -5.22
CA ILE A 64 -5.96 -14.43 -5.62
C ILE A 64 -5.95 -14.21 -7.13
N ILE A 65 -6.16 -15.25 -7.93
CA ILE A 65 -6.26 -15.15 -9.40
C ILE A 65 -7.37 -14.18 -9.81
N ARG A 66 -8.56 -14.30 -9.20
CA ARG A 66 -9.68 -13.38 -9.46
C ARG A 66 -9.30 -11.94 -9.10
N ARG A 67 -8.71 -11.70 -7.92
CA ARG A 67 -8.30 -10.36 -7.47
C ARG A 67 -7.19 -9.76 -8.34
N ALA A 68 -6.26 -10.57 -8.84
CA ALA A 68 -5.28 -10.17 -9.84
C ALA A 68 -5.95 -9.60 -11.10
N GLY A 69 -6.97 -10.33 -11.59
CA GLY A 69 -7.77 -9.92 -12.76
C GLY A 69 -8.59 -8.65 -12.53
N GLU A 70 -8.97 -8.38 -11.29
CA GLU A 70 -9.65 -7.14 -10.86
C GLU A 70 -8.68 -5.98 -10.59
N GLY A 71 -7.37 -6.16 -10.83
CA GLY A 71 -6.38 -5.10 -10.68
C GLY A 71 -5.73 -4.96 -9.31
N VAL A 72 -5.94 -5.92 -8.40
CA VAL A 72 -5.14 -6.01 -7.17
C VAL A 72 -3.73 -6.41 -7.56
N CYS A 73 -2.73 -5.63 -7.13
CA CYS A 73 -1.32 -5.89 -7.43
C CYS A 73 -0.55 -6.43 -6.23
N SER A 74 -1.08 -6.25 -5.01
CA SER A 74 -0.41 -6.64 -3.77
C SER A 74 -1.38 -7.28 -2.78
N MET A 75 -0.98 -8.43 -2.23
CA MET A 75 -1.80 -9.19 -1.28
C MET A 75 -0.96 -9.77 -0.14
N VAL A 76 -1.61 -10.01 1.00
CA VAL A 76 -1.02 -10.64 2.18
C VAL A 76 -1.88 -11.82 2.61
N LEU A 77 -1.29 -13.01 2.63
CA LEU A 77 -1.86 -14.20 3.25
C LEU A 77 -1.64 -14.11 4.75
N ASP A 78 -2.72 -13.98 5.50
CA ASP A 78 -2.65 -13.70 6.92
C ASP A 78 -2.70 -14.98 7.76
N LEU A 79 -1.66 -15.22 8.56
CA LEU A 79 -1.58 -16.29 9.56
C LEU A 79 -1.69 -15.77 10.99
N GLU A 80 -1.89 -14.46 11.19
CA GLU A 80 -1.86 -13.82 12.50
C GLU A 80 -3.28 -13.50 12.99
N ASP A 81 -3.66 -12.22 13.15
CA ASP A 81 -4.93 -11.85 13.82
C ASP A 81 -6.20 -12.35 13.11
N ALA A 82 -6.13 -12.67 11.81
CA ALA A 82 -7.28 -13.18 11.05
C ALA A 82 -7.50 -14.70 11.17
N VAL A 83 -6.65 -15.40 11.91
CA VAL A 83 -6.67 -16.86 12.05
C VAL A 83 -6.80 -17.22 13.53
N ALA A 84 -7.56 -18.25 13.88
CA ALA A 84 -7.64 -18.71 15.27
C ALA A 84 -6.35 -19.48 15.68
N ASP A 85 -6.02 -19.50 16.98
CA ASP A 85 -4.79 -20.13 17.47
C ASP A 85 -4.66 -21.62 17.11
N ASP A 86 -5.77 -22.34 17.04
CA ASP A 86 -5.86 -23.75 16.68
C ASP A 86 -5.86 -24.01 15.17
N GLU A 87 -5.99 -22.96 14.35
CA GLU A 87 -6.02 -23.05 12.89
C GLU A 87 -4.68 -22.69 12.22
N VAL A 88 -3.70 -22.18 12.98
CA VAL A 88 -2.43 -21.65 12.43
C VAL A 88 -1.67 -22.68 11.59
N GLU A 89 -1.61 -23.92 12.06
CA GLU A 89 -0.92 -25.01 11.35
C GLU A 89 -1.59 -25.33 10.02
N GLN A 90 -2.92 -25.38 10.02
CA GLN A 90 -3.70 -25.60 8.81
C GLN A 90 -3.58 -24.41 7.85
N ALA A 91 -3.61 -23.19 8.36
CA ALA A 91 -3.46 -21.96 7.59
C ALA A 91 -2.07 -21.87 6.94
N LEU A 92 -1.01 -22.27 7.65
CA LEU A 92 0.36 -22.31 7.10
C LEU A 92 0.45 -23.33 5.96
N ALA A 93 -0.07 -24.54 6.16
CA ALA A 93 -0.10 -25.56 5.11
C ALA A 93 -0.90 -25.08 3.88
N ASN A 94 -2.03 -24.41 4.10
CA ASN A 94 -2.84 -23.86 3.02
C ASN A 94 -2.13 -22.69 2.28
N ALA A 95 -1.41 -21.84 3.00
CA ALA A 95 -0.61 -20.78 2.40
C ALA A 95 0.48 -21.36 1.48
N VAL A 96 1.20 -22.39 1.94
CA VAL A 96 2.21 -23.09 1.12
C VAL A 96 1.58 -23.73 -0.11
N ALA A 97 0.49 -24.49 0.07
CA ALA A 97 -0.22 -25.14 -1.04
C ALA A 97 -0.73 -24.11 -2.07
N THR A 98 -1.24 -22.97 -1.59
CA THR A 98 -1.68 -21.86 -2.44
C THR A 98 -0.52 -21.28 -3.24
N LEU A 99 0.63 -21.02 -2.61
CA LEU A 99 1.81 -20.51 -3.32
C LEU A 99 2.23 -21.47 -4.43
N ASP A 100 2.26 -22.77 -4.15
CA ASP A 100 2.61 -23.80 -5.12
C ASP A 100 1.57 -23.91 -6.26
N GLU A 101 0.28 -23.78 -5.97
CA GLU A 101 -0.80 -23.77 -6.97
C GLU A 101 -0.75 -22.55 -7.89
N LEU A 102 -0.32 -21.39 -7.38
CA LEU A 102 -0.18 -20.18 -8.18
C LEU A 102 0.99 -20.23 -9.16
N ALA A 103 1.92 -21.17 -9.01
CA ALA A 103 3.09 -21.30 -9.87
C ALA A 103 2.70 -21.34 -11.36
N GLY A 104 3.33 -20.50 -12.18
CA GLY A 104 3.08 -20.40 -13.62
C GLY A 104 1.77 -19.69 -14.00
N THR A 105 0.97 -19.20 -13.05
CA THR A 105 -0.19 -18.35 -13.32
C THR A 105 0.23 -16.88 -13.44
N VAL A 106 -0.61 -16.03 -14.05
CA VAL A 106 -0.37 -14.57 -14.09
C VAL A 106 -0.31 -13.98 -12.67
N ALA A 107 -1.06 -14.56 -11.74
CA ALA A 107 -1.13 -14.12 -10.35
C ALA A 107 0.16 -14.39 -9.55
N ALA A 108 1.04 -15.28 -10.01
CA ALA A 108 2.38 -15.46 -9.43
C ALA A 108 3.22 -14.18 -9.50
N ASN A 109 2.93 -13.27 -10.43
CA ASN A 109 3.67 -12.01 -10.58
C ASN A 109 3.10 -10.88 -9.71
N MET A 110 2.09 -11.16 -8.88
CA MET A 110 1.63 -10.21 -7.87
C MET A 110 2.65 -10.09 -6.75
N LEU A 111 2.64 -8.95 -6.06
CA LEU A 111 3.38 -8.78 -4.81
C LEU A 111 2.66 -9.48 -3.67
N LEU A 112 2.93 -10.77 -3.51
CA LEU A 112 2.26 -11.64 -2.55
C LEU A 112 3.18 -11.94 -1.36
N PHE A 113 2.69 -11.64 -0.16
CA PHE A 113 3.43 -11.82 1.08
C PHE A 113 2.66 -12.72 2.05
N VAL A 114 3.36 -13.26 3.04
CA VAL A 114 2.73 -13.98 4.16
C VAL A 114 2.96 -13.22 5.47
N ARG A 115 1.89 -12.92 6.21
CA ARG A 115 2.00 -12.37 7.57
C ARG A 115 2.14 -13.51 8.56
N VAL A 116 3.30 -13.60 9.21
CA VAL A 116 3.64 -14.69 10.13
C VAL A 116 3.52 -14.26 11.59
N ARG A 117 3.18 -15.19 12.50
CA ARG A 117 3.16 -14.92 13.95
C ARG A 117 4.55 -14.95 14.58
N THR A 118 5.45 -15.77 14.03
CA THR A 118 6.76 -16.07 14.62
C THR A 118 7.84 -16.12 13.54
N ALA A 119 9.09 -15.90 13.93
CA ALA A 119 10.23 -16.01 13.02
C ALA A 119 10.36 -17.44 12.45
N ASP A 120 10.06 -18.46 13.26
CA ASP A 120 10.04 -19.86 12.81
C ASP A 120 9.03 -20.12 11.68
N GLY A 121 7.90 -19.41 11.65
CA GLY A 121 6.94 -19.49 10.56
C GLY A 121 7.55 -19.16 9.19
N ILE A 122 8.49 -18.20 9.13
CA ILE A 122 9.21 -17.84 7.89
C ILE A 122 10.02 -19.04 7.39
N ARG A 123 10.81 -19.63 8.28
CA ARG A 123 11.64 -20.79 7.97
C ARG A 123 10.79 -21.96 7.47
N ARG A 124 9.72 -22.29 8.19
CA ARG A 124 8.83 -23.39 7.85
C ARG A 124 8.18 -23.21 6.48
N ILE A 125 7.74 -22.00 6.14
CA ILE A 125 7.20 -21.69 4.81
C ILE A 125 8.30 -21.86 3.76
N ALA A 126 9.48 -21.28 3.98
CA ALA A 126 10.58 -21.35 3.04
C ALA A 126 11.08 -22.79 2.78
N GLU A 127 11.07 -23.65 3.80
CA GLU A 127 11.43 -25.07 3.67
C GLU A 127 10.32 -25.91 3.00
N SER A 128 9.06 -25.44 3.03
CA SER A 128 7.91 -26.21 2.55
C SER A 128 7.46 -25.82 1.14
N VAL A 129 7.70 -24.58 0.70
CA VAL A 129 7.37 -24.13 -0.67
C VAL A 129 8.23 -24.89 -1.67
N THR A 130 7.60 -25.39 -2.74
CA THR A 130 8.27 -26.19 -3.76
C THR A 130 8.29 -25.48 -5.11
N THR A 131 7.18 -25.44 -5.82
CA THR A 131 7.05 -24.82 -7.15
C THR A 131 6.69 -23.34 -7.07
N GLY A 132 6.14 -22.90 -5.94
CA GLY A 132 5.59 -21.57 -5.71
C GLY A 132 6.59 -20.48 -5.32
N VAL A 133 7.90 -20.72 -5.47
CA VAL A 133 8.94 -19.75 -5.06
C VAL A 133 8.75 -18.40 -5.76
N ASP A 134 8.42 -18.42 -7.05
CA ASP A 134 8.18 -17.22 -7.84
C ASP A 134 6.96 -16.43 -7.36
N ALA A 135 5.96 -17.09 -6.78
CA ALA A 135 4.77 -16.43 -6.24
C ALA A 135 5.03 -15.74 -4.89
N LEU A 136 6.08 -16.08 -4.15
CA LEU A 136 6.38 -15.49 -2.85
C LEU A 136 7.29 -14.26 -2.98
N SER A 137 6.79 -13.07 -2.63
CA SER A 137 7.58 -11.83 -2.59
C SER A 137 8.22 -11.56 -1.23
N GLY A 138 7.72 -12.19 -0.16
CA GLY A 138 8.32 -12.10 1.17
C GLY A 138 7.31 -12.16 2.32
N PHE A 139 7.62 -11.46 3.42
CA PHE A 139 6.90 -11.61 4.68
C PHE A 139 6.49 -10.28 5.32
N VAL A 140 5.34 -10.28 5.97
CA VAL A 140 4.90 -9.20 6.86
C VAL A 140 5.19 -9.63 8.29
N VAL A 141 5.84 -8.76 9.07
CA VAL A 141 6.24 -9.03 10.45
C VAL A 141 5.38 -8.18 11.39
N PRO A 142 4.32 -8.75 12.01
CA PRO A 142 3.45 -8.03 12.93
C PRO A 142 4.20 -7.67 14.21
N LYS A 143 3.69 -6.68 14.94
CA LYS A 143 4.17 -6.30 16.29
C LYS A 143 5.70 -6.15 16.35
N PHE A 144 6.28 -5.56 15.31
CA PHE A 144 7.74 -5.47 15.15
C PHE A 144 8.34 -4.54 16.20
N THR A 145 9.35 -5.04 16.92
CA THR A 145 10.14 -4.27 17.90
C THR A 145 11.62 -4.46 17.65
N SER A 146 12.45 -3.61 18.27
CA SER A 146 13.90 -3.74 18.31
C SER A 146 14.36 -5.07 18.92
N ALA A 147 13.58 -5.63 19.85
CA ALA A 147 13.90 -6.87 20.56
C ALA A 147 13.59 -8.13 19.74
N SER A 148 12.45 -8.16 19.03
CA SER A 148 12.02 -9.34 18.25
C SER A 148 12.47 -9.27 16.80
N GLY A 149 12.58 -8.06 16.24
CA GLY A 149 12.75 -7.83 14.81
C GLY A 149 14.00 -8.44 14.22
N ALA A 150 15.12 -8.48 14.97
CA ALA A 150 16.37 -9.06 14.48
C ALA A 150 16.23 -10.54 14.11
N GLY A 151 15.48 -11.32 14.90
CA GLY A 151 15.22 -12.73 14.61
C GLY A 151 14.42 -12.91 13.32
N PHE A 152 13.36 -12.12 13.12
CA PHE A 152 12.56 -12.17 11.89
C PHE A 152 13.40 -11.81 10.65
N LEU A 153 14.20 -10.75 10.72
CA LEU A 153 15.02 -10.30 9.59
C LEU A 153 16.13 -11.30 9.23
N GLN A 154 16.68 -12.00 10.23
CA GLN A 154 17.61 -13.10 10.00
C GLN A 154 16.93 -14.26 9.25
N GLU A 155 15.71 -14.64 9.64
CA GLU A 155 14.97 -15.70 8.94
C GLU A 155 14.56 -15.30 7.52
N VAL A 156 14.19 -14.03 7.27
CA VAL A 156 13.91 -13.56 5.88
C VAL A 156 15.16 -13.69 5.00
N ARG A 157 16.34 -13.35 5.55
CA ARG A 157 17.60 -13.50 4.82
C ARG A 157 17.94 -14.97 4.56
N ALA A 158 17.82 -15.82 5.59
CA ALA A 158 18.05 -17.25 5.45
C ALA A 158 17.08 -17.90 4.44
N ALA A 159 15.81 -17.50 4.46
CA ALA A 159 14.81 -17.93 3.48
C ALA A 159 15.16 -17.45 2.05
N SER A 160 15.67 -16.23 1.91
CA SER A 160 16.11 -15.71 0.61
C SER A 160 17.26 -16.54 0.04
N GLU A 161 18.24 -16.88 0.89
CA GLU A 161 19.38 -17.73 0.52
C GLU A 161 18.94 -19.17 0.18
N LEU A 162 18.04 -19.75 0.98
CA LEU A 162 17.50 -21.10 0.78
C LEU A 162 16.74 -21.24 -0.54
N LEU A 163 15.88 -20.27 -0.84
CA LEU A 163 15.04 -20.28 -2.03
C LEU A 163 15.75 -19.73 -3.28
N GLY A 164 16.95 -19.16 -3.14
CA GLY A 164 17.67 -18.52 -4.24
C GLY A 164 16.93 -17.31 -4.82
N LYS A 165 16.05 -16.68 -4.03
CA LYS A 165 15.18 -15.56 -4.42
C LYS A 165 15.31 -14.42 -3.40
N HIS A 166 15.36 -13.18 -3.86
CA HIS A 166 15.36 -12.03 -2.96
C HIS A 166 13.98 -11.85 -2.33
N LEU A 167 13.85 -12.12 -1.02
CA LEU A 167 12.61 -11.94 -0.29
C LEU A 167 12.64 -10.64 0.52
N TYR A 168 11.51 -9.96 0.54
CA TYR A 168 11.36 -8.74 1.32
C TYR A 168 10.71 -8.98 2.68
N ALA A 169 10.96 -8.07 3.61
CA ALA A 169 10.26 -7.92 4.86
C ALA A 169 9.47 -6.61 4.87
N MET A 170 8.26 -6.65 5.44
CA MET A 170 7.46 -5.48 5.78
C MET A 170 7.16 -5.46 7.28
N PRO A 171 7.98 -4.78 8.10
CA PRO A 171 7.73 -4.59 9.52
C PRO A 171 6.43 -3.82 9.77
N VAL A 172 5.59 -4.29 10.69
CA VAL A 172 4.40 -3.56 11.16
C VAL A 172 4.68 -2.95 12.53
N LEU A 173 4.65 -1.62 12.59
CA LEU A 173 4.85 -0.85 13.81
C LEU A 173 3.52 -0.65 14.49
N GLU A 174 3.32 -1.35 15.61
CA GLU A 174 2.04 -1.38 16.32
C GLU A 174 2.19 -1.78 17.81
N SER A 175 3.43 -1.89 18.30
CA SER A 175 3.71 -2.39 19.65
C SER A 175 3.50 -1.34 20.76
N PRO A 176 3.21 -1.77 22.00
CA PRO A 176 3.08 -0.85 23.14
C PRO A 176 4.34 0.01 23.40
N GLU A 177 5.54 -0.53 23.17
CA GLU A 177 6.82 0.18 23.36
C GLU A 177 6.94 1.39 22.42
N LEU A 178 6.37 1.29 21.22
CA LEU A 178 6.32 2.36 20.25
C LEU A 178 5.18 3.34 20.53
N VAL A 179 4.04 2.83 21.03
CA VAL A 179 2.86 3.64 21.35
C VAL A 179 3.08 4.51 22.59
N HIS A 180 3.69 3.97 23.64
CA HIS A 180 3.95 4.70 24.88
C HIS A 180 5.06 5.74 24.69
N ARG A 181 4.75 6.99 25.03
CA ARG A 181 5.68 8.12 24.89
C ARG A 181 6.99 7.93 25.65
N GLN A 182 6.96 7.22 26.77
CA GLN A 182 8.13 6.99 27.63
C GLN A 182 9.23 6.17 26.94
N SER A 183 8.85 5.25 26.07
CA SER A 183 9.77 4.30 25.39
C SER A 183 9.95 4.60 23.90
N ARG A 184 8.99 5.31 23.28
CA ARG A 184 8.91 5.52 21.83
C ARG A 184 10.20 6.00 21.17
N ASP A 185 10.85 7.02 21.75
CA ASP A 185 12.03 7.65 21.11
C ASP A 185 13.20 6.67 20.99
N THR A 186 13.52 5.98 22.08
CA THR A 186 14.54 4.92 22.12
C THR A 186 14.17 3.77 21.17
N GLU A 187 12.90 3.36 21.16
CA GLU A 187 12.44 2.26 20.34
C GLU A 187 12.52 2.58 18.84
N LEU A 188 12.02 3.73 18.40
CA LEU A 188 12.11 4.18 17.01
C LEU A 188 13.55 4.38 16.54
N HIS A 189 14.42 4.90 17.42
CA HIS A 189 15.85 5.03 17.12
C HIS A 189 16.49 3.67 16.86
N THR A 190 16.25 2.70 17.74
CA THR A 190 16.83 1.36 17.66
C THR A 190 16.26 0.58 16.47
N ILE A 191 14.95 0.69 16.21
CA ILE A 191 14.31 0.14 15.01
C ILE A 191 14.96 0.70 13.76
N ARG A 192 15.18 2.02 13.67
CA ARG A 192 15.83 2.64 12.51
C ARG A 192 17.21 2.05 12.24
N GLU A 193 18.03 1.88 13.27
CA GLU A 193 19.36 1.28 13.14
C GLU A 193 19.29 -0.18 12.67
N LEU A 194 18.38 -0.96 13.24
CA LEU A 194 18.16 -2.35 12.84
C LEU A 194 17.69 -2.46 11.37
N LEU A 195 16.69 -1.66 10.97
CA LEU A 195 16.21 -1.65 9.59
C LEU A 195 17.29 -1.19 8.60
N ALA A 196 18.16 -0.26 9.01
CA ALA A 196 19.28 0.19 8.18
C ALA A 196 20.30 -0.94 7.91
N GLN A 197 20.53 -1.83 8.87
CA GLN A 197 21.41 -3.00 8.69
C GLN A 197 20.86 -4.02 7.69
N HIS A 198 19.54 -4.05 7.50
CA HIS A 198 18.84 -4.97 6.59
C HIS A 198 18.15 -4.23 5.42
N ARG A 199 18.62 -3.03 5.07
CA ARG A 199 17.92 -2.09 4.17
C ARG A 199 17.44 -2.72 2.86
N GLU A 200 18.25 -3.60 2.26
CA GLU A 200 17.94 -4.27 1.00
C GLU A 200 16.72 -5.22 1.07
N HIS A 201 16.45 -5.79 2.25
CA HIS A 201 15.31 -6.65 2.49
C HIS A 201 14.07 -5.88 2.96
N ILE A 202 14.18 -4.63 3.43
CA ILE A 202 13.00 -3.88 3.88
C ILE A 202 12.32 -3.21 2.68
N LEU A 203 11.15 -3.72 2.28
CA LEU A 203 10.38 -3.12 1.18
C LEU A 203 9.63 -1.87 1.66
N ALA A 204 8.86 -2.01 2.74
CA ALA A 204 8.10 -0.91 3.33
C ALA A 204 7.90 -1.14 4.83
N VAL A 205 7.74 -0.05 5.58
CA VAL A 205 7.37 -0.07 7.00
C VAL A 205 5.88 0.24 7.10
N ARG A 206 5.12 -0.61 7.78
CA ARG A 206 3.66 -0.49 7.90
C ARG A 206 3.29 0.05 9.27
N ILE A 207 2.18 0.77 9.35
CA ILE A 207 1.60 1.25 10.62
C ILE A 207 0.37 0.40 10.93
N GLY A 208 0.32 -0.21 12.11
CA GLY A 208 -0.84 -0.94 12.60
C GLY A 208 -1.61 -0.13 13.64
N ALA A 209 -2.63 0.62 13.20
CA ALA A 209 -3.31 1.57 14.09
C ALA A 209 -4.29 0.92 15.08
N THR A 210 -4.83 -0.26 14.77
CA THR A 210 -5.84 -0.94 15.59
C THR A 210 -5.23 -1.40 16.93
N ASP A 211 -4.05 -2.03 16.91
CA ASP A 211 -3.33 -2.39 18.14
C ASP A 211 -2.89 -1.17 18.95
N MET A 212 -2.51 -0.07 18.28
CA MET A 212 -2.20 1.19 18.97
C MET A 212 -3.42 1.75 19.70
N CYS A 213 -4.58 1.76 19.05
CA CYS A 213 -5.84 2.15 19.68
C CYS A 213 -6.20 1.22 20.85
N SER A 214 -6.03 -0.09 20.66
CA SER A 214 -6.29 -1.12 21.67
C SER A 214 -5.48 -0.90 22.95
N THR A 215 -4.22 -0.48 22.83
CA THR A 215 -3.34 -0.13 23.97
C THR A 215 -3.98 0.93 24.90
N PHE A 216 -4.83 1.81 24.37
CA PHE A 216 -5.55 2.83 25.14
C PHE A 216 -7.04 2.52 25.35
N GLY A 217 -7.51 1.33 24.98
CA GLY A 217 -8.93 0.97 25.03
C GLY A 217 -9.81 1.79 24.09
N ILE A 218 -9.25 2.30 22.99
CA ILE A 218 -9.96 3.11 22.00
C ILE A 218 -10.50 2.20 20.90
N ARG A 219 -11.78 2.38 20.55
CA ARG A 219 -12.37 1.87 19.31
C ARG A 219 -12.85 3.05 18.49
N ARG A 220 -12.33 3.19 17.27
CA ARG A 220 -12.58 4.35 16.41
C ARG A 220 -13.98 4.27 15.79
N ASP A 221 -14.70 5.39 15.73
CA ASP A 221 -15.99 5.48 15.02
C ASP A 221 -15.78 5.65 13.51
N ARG A 222 -16.77 5.29 12.71
CA ARG A 222 -16.81 5.39 11.23
C ARG A 222 -16.68 6.83 10.72
N ASP A 223 -17.06 7.81 11.53
CA ASP A 223 -16.94 9.23 11.18
C ASP A 223 -15.52 9.79 11.38
N LEU A 224 -14.68 9.07 12.11
CA LEU A 224 -13.35 9.52 12.50
C LEU A 224 -12.27 8.82 11.68
N THR A 225 -11.36 9.62 11.14
CA THR A 225 -10.10 9.12 10.58
C THR A 225 -9.14 8.76 11.70
N ILE A 226 -8.09 8.00 11.41
CA ILE A 226 -7.06 7.74 12.41
C ILE A 226 -6.40 9.05 12.88
N TYR A 227 -6.46 10.08 12.04
CA TYR A 227 -5.97 11.42 12.31
C TYR A 227 -6.75 12.20 13.36
N ASP A 228 -7.93 11.72 13.75
CA ASP A 228 -8.70 12.28 14.85
C ASP A 228 -8.32 11.65 16.20
N VAL A 229 -7.61 10.52 16.20
CA VAL A 229 -7.14 9.82 17.42
C VAL A 229 -5.76 10.34 17.79
N ARG A 230 -5.72 11.43 18.56
CA ARG A 230 -4.48 12.19 18.82
C ARG A 230 -3.31 11.35 19.34
N VAL A 231 -3.56 10.41 20.24
CA VAL A 231 -2.53 9.53 20.82
C VAL A 231 -1.86 8.63 19.77
N VAL A 232 -2.56 8.30 18.68
CA VAL A 232 -2.02 7.55 17.54
C VAL A 232 -1.37 8.47 16.53
N VAL A 233 -1.93 9.65 16.26
CA VAL A 233 -1.32 10.63 15.33
C VAL A 233 0.07 11.06 15.77
N ASP A 234 0.27 11.28 17.07
CA ASP A 234 1.59 11.61 17.58
C ASP A 234 2.60 10.47 17.31
N VAL A 235 2.16 9.20 17.37
CA VAL A 235 2.99 8.04 16.99
C VAL A 235 3.30 8.05 15.49
N ILE A 236 2.29 8.26 14.64
CA ILE A 236 2.45 8.30 13.18
C ILE A 236 3.44 9.39 12.77
N ALA A 237 3.32 10.58 13.38
CA ALA A 237 4.23 11.69 13.13
C ALA A 237 5.67 11.32 13.51
N ASP A 238 5.89 10.65 14.65
CA ASP A 238 7.21 10.21 15.06
C ASP A 238 7.76 9.09 14.16
N VAL A 239 6.94 8.13 13.73
CA VAL A 239 7.31 7.09 12.75
C VAL A 239 7.81 7.74 11.45
N VAL A 240 7.08 8.70 10.89
CA VAL A 240 7.49 9.41 9.67
C VAL A 240 8.77 10.21 9.91
N ASN A 241 8.91 10.88 11.06
CA ASN A 241 10.12 11.63 11.40
C ASN A 241 11.37 10.75 11.55
N TYR A 242 11.23 9.52 12.04
CA TYR A 242 12.36 8.61 12.24
C TYR A 242 12.68 7.77 10.99
N LEU A 243 11.64 7.29 10.32
CA LEU A 243 11.76 6.25 9.29
C LEU A 243 11.35 6.71 7.90
N GLY A 244 10.64 7.83 7.75
CA GLY A 244 10.12 8.33 6.47
C GLY A 244 10.92 9.47 5.83
N ARG A 245 12.19 9.65 6.19
CA ARG A 245 13.01 10.79 5.74
C ARG A 245 13.41 10.71 4.27
N ALA A 246 13.37 11.86 3.59
CA ALA A 246 13.79 12.01 2.19
C ALA A 246 15.30 12.30 2.01
N ASP A 247 16.12 12.11 3.05
CA ASP A 247 17.58 12.33 3.02
C ASP A 247 18.38 11.07 2.62
N GLY A 248 17.69 10.04 2.10
CA GLY A 248 18.26 8.75 1.75
C GLY A 248 18.32 7.74 2.90
N SER A 249 18.05 8.15 4.15
CA SER A 249 17.96 7.23 5.29
C SER A 249 16.58 6.57 5.43
N GLY A 250 15.52 7.20 4.91
CA GLY A 250 14.15 6.73 5.09
C GLY A 250 13.77 5.48 4.29
N PHE A 251 12.59 4.99 4.60
CA PHE A 251 11.85 3.88 4.01
C PHE A 251 10.49 4.39 3.54
N VAL A 252 9.84 3.64 2.65
CA VAL A 252 8.44 3.88 2.32
C VAL A 252 7.59 3.46 3.51
N ILE A 253 6.72 4.36 3.98
CA ILE A 253 5.80 4.13 5.08
C ILE A 253 4.40 3.90 4.53
N THR A 254 3.72 2.81 4.89
CA THR A 254 2.35 2.52 4.42
C THR A 254 1.30 2.71 5.50
N GLY A 255 0.14 3.24 5.11
CA GLY A 255 -0.93 3.61 6.04
C GLY A 255 -1.65 2.41 6.66
N PRO A 256 -2.27 2.63 7.84
CA PRO A 256 -3.04 1.60 8.52
C PRO A 256 -4.34 1.27 7.78
N VAL A 257 -4.98 0.19 8.23
CA VAL A 257 -6.28 -0.26 7.71
C VAL A 257 -7.40 0.74 8.03
N TRP A 258 -8.29 0.91 7.06
CA TRP A 258 -9.63 1.42 7.30
C TRP A 258 -10.59 0.26 7.64
N GLU A 259 -11.14 0.27 8.85
CA GLU A 259 -11.85 -0.87 9.46
C GLU A 259 -13.28 -1.07 8.93
N TYR A 260 -13.79 -0.12 8.14
CA TYR A 260 -15.17 -0.13 7.69
C TYR A 260 -15.29 -0.42 6.21
N PHE A 261 -16.09 -1.42 5.86
CA PHE A 261 -16.53 -1.70 4.50
C PHE A 261 -18.05 -1.73 4.49
N ALA A 262 -18.65 -1.31 3.38
CA ALA A 262 -20.10 -1.18 3.28
C ALA A 262 -20.75 -2.57 3.18
N ASP A 263 -21.48 -2.99 4.23
CA ASP A 263 -22.60 -3.90 4.11
C ASP A 263 -23.81 -3.07 3.68
N HIS A 264 -24.37 -3.35 2.50
CA HIS A 264 -25.60 -2.78 1.90
C HIS A 264 -26.21 -1.49 2.50
N GLU A 265 -26.33 -0.47 1.66
CA GLU A 265 -27.17 0.74 1.81
C GLU A 265 -28.10 0.75 3.03
N ARG A 266 -27.65 1.32 4.15
CA ARG A 266 -28.61 1.90 5.10
C ARG A 266 -28.97 3.29 4.60
N MET A 267 -30.09 3.36 3.87
CA MET A 267 -30.78 4.60 3.55
C MET A 267 -30.99 5.46 4.81
N PHE A 268 -30.46 6.68 4.75
CA PHE A 268 -30.79 7.90 5.49
C PHE A 268 -31.11 7.85 6.99
N ARG A 269 -30.33 8.63 7.75
CA ARG A 269 -30.89 9.59 8.71
C ARG A 269 -30.61 11.01 8.21
N PRO A 270 -31.63 11.88 8.07
CA PRO A 270 -31.43 13.26 7.65
C PRO A 270 -30.69 14.01 8.76
N MET A 271 -29.49 14.53 8.45
CA MET A 271 -28.88 15.55 9.29
C MET A 271 -29.68 16.85 9.10
N LEU A 272 -30.45 17.21 10.13
CA LEU A 272 -30.93 18.56 10.35
C LEU A 272 -29.74 19.52 10.40
N ARG A 273 -29.44 20.14 9.26
CA ARG A 273 -29.00 21.54 9.05
C ARG A 273 -28.37 21.64 7.65
N ALA A 274 -29.24 21.62 6.63
CA ALA A 274 -28.91 22.21 5.36
C ALA A 274 -28.99 23.73 5.51
N THR A 275 -27.87 24.44 5.31
CA THR A 275 -27.91 25.87 4.99
C THR A 275 -28.32 26.01 3.52
N PRO A 276 -29.18 26.99 3.16
CA PRO A 276 -30.02 26.93 1.95
C PRO A 276 -29.37 27.50 0.68
N PHE A 277 -28.06 27.33 0.47
CA PHE A 277 -27.41 27.85 -0.73
C PHE A 277 -26.34 26.89 -1.26
N PHE A 278 -26.72 25.92 -2.11
CA PHE A 278 -25.85 25.38 -3.16
C PHE A 278 -26.71 24.80 -4.30
N GLU A 279 -26.47 25.27 -5.51
CA GLU A 279 -27.20 24.92 -6.73
C GLU A 279 -26.88 23.50 -7.24
N HIS A 280 -27.97 22.73 -7.39
CA HIS A 280 -28.39 21.78 -8.43
C HIS A 280 -27.44 20.72 -9.07
N ASP A 281 -27.92 19.48 -8.93
CA ASP A 281 -27.78 18.26 -9.75
C ASP A 281 -26.45 17.51 -9.88
N ALA A 282 -25.26 18.13 -9.81
CA ALA A 282 -24.00 17.37 -9.88
C ALA A 282 -23.54 16.77 -8.53
N VAL A 283 -24.08 17.28 -7.42
CA VAL A 283 -23.68 16.91 -6.05
C VAL A 283 -24.40 15.66 -5.56
N LEU A 284 -25.66 15.46 -5.95
CA LEU A 284 -26.45 14.27 -5.58
C LEU A 284 -25.92 13.01 -6.26
N PHE A 285 -25.48 13.10 -7.52
CA PHE A 285 -24.88 11.97 -8.25
C PHE A 285 -23.51 11.57 -7.68
N ARG A 286 -22.72 12.55 -7.19
CA ARG A 286 -21.47 12.30 -6.46
C ARG A 286 -21.69 11.64 -5.10
N GLN A 287 -22.78 11.98 -4.40
CA GLN A 287 -23.13 11.35 -3.12
C GLN A 287 -23.68 9.93 -3.26
N GLN A 288 -24.30 9.59 -4.39
CA GLN A 288 -24.80 8.24 -4.66
C GLN A 288 -23.67 7.22 -4.93
N LEU A 289 -22.55 7.67 -5.50
CA LEU A 289 -21.41 6.79 -5.81
C LEU A 289 -20.52 6.49 -4.59
N VAL A 290 -20.51 7.37 -3.59
CA VAL A 290 -19.61 7.27 -2.44
C VAL A 290 -20.43 6.96 -1.20
N SER A 291 -20.42 5.68 -0.79
CA SER A 291 -20.97 5.30 0.51
C SER A 291 -20.26 6.07 1.62
N ARG A 292 -20.91 6.27 2.78
CA ARG A 292 -20.32 6.97 3.92
C ARG A 292 -18.96 6.39 4.34
N ASP A 293 -18.80 5.07 4.23
CA ASP A 293 -17.55 4.38 4.57
C ASP A 293 -16.45 4.67 3.56
N LEU A 294 -16.82 4.81 2.30
CA LEU A 294 -15.89 5.20 1.25
C LEU A 294 -15.43 6.65 1.42
N ASP A 295 -16.30 7.56 1.88
CA ASP A 295 -15.90 8.94 2.18
C ASP A 295 -14.86 8.99 3.31
N GLY A 296 -15.09 8.26 4.41
CA GLY A 296 -14.12 8.16 5.51
C GLY A 296 -12.76 7.62 5.06
N LEU A 297 -12.75 6.57 4.23
CA LEU A 297 -11.55 6.03 3.61
C LEU A 297 -10.83 7.05 2.73
N LEU A 298 -11.56 7.77 1.85
CA LEU A 298 -10.97 8.77 0.94
C LEU A 298 -10.31 9.91 1.72
N ARG A 299 -10.96 10.41 2.79
CA ARG A 299 -10.39 11.43 3.68
C ARG A 299 -9.11 10.93 4.35
N GLU A 300 -9.12 9.70 4.85
CA GLU A 300 -7.94 9.11 5.49
C GLU A 300 -6.77 8.93 4.51
N ILE A 301 -7.01 8.46 3.28
CA ILE A 301 -5.96 8.34 2.24
C ILE A 301 -5.36 9.71 1.91
N ALA A 302 -6.19 10.76 1.83
CA ALA A 302 -5.70 12.11 1.59
C ALA A 302 -4.80 12.59 2.74
N LEU A 303 -5.15 12.28 3.98
CA LEU A 303 -4.36 12.60 5.17
C LEU A 303 -3.09 11.74 5.28
N ASP A 304 -3.15 10.45 4.94
CA ASP A 304 -1.98 9.56 4.81
C ASP A 304 -0.92 10.25 3.92
N ARG A 305 -1.33 10.63 2.71
CA ARG A 305 -0.45 11.30 1.76
C ARG A 305 0.06 12.66 2.26
N ALA A 306 -0.78 13.46 2.90
CA ALA A 306 -0.38 14.76 3.46
C ALA A 306 0.66 14.62 4.58
N ASN A 307 0.73 13.48 5.25
CA ASN A 307 1.66 13.18 6.33
C ASN A 307 2.85 12.32 5.87
N GLY A 308 3.10 12.20 4.56
CA GLY A 308 4.27 11.48 4.03
C GLY A 308 4.12 9.96 3.95
N ILE A 309 2.91 9.43 4.19
CA ILE A 309 2.60 8.01 4.05
C ILE A 309 2.24 7.70 2.59
N GLN A 310 2.71 6.55 2.12
CA GLN A 310 2.57 6.06 0.75
C GLN A 310 1.97 4.66 0.75
N GLY A 311 0.87 4.46 0.03
CA GLY A 311 0.16 3.19 0.02
C GLY A 311 -0.66 2.94 1.29
N LYS A 312 -1.49 1.89 1.26
CA LYS A 312 -2.44 1.62 2.34
C LYS A 312 -2.73 0.13 2.48
N THR A 313 -2.84 -0.31 3.72
CA THR A 313 -3.36 -1.64 4.04
C THR A 313 -4.87 -1.66 3.85
N VAL A 314 -5.41 -2.64 3.13
CA VAL A 314 -6.86 -2.76 2.91
C VAL A 314 -7.35 -4.17 3.27
N ILE A 315 -8.59 -4.24 3.76
CA ILE A 315 -9.24 -5.49 4.19
C ILE A 315 -10.40 -5.91 3.29
N HIS A 316 -10.74 -5.07 2.30
CA HIS A 316 -11.86 -5.34 1.40
C HIS A 316 -11.52 -4.91 -0.04
N PRO A 317 -11.90 -5.70 -1.07
CA PRO A 317 -11.62 -5.38 -2.47
C PRO A 317 -12.13 -4.00 -2.92
N SER A 318 -13.27 -3.55 -2.41
CA SER A 318 -13.83 -2.22 -2.78
C SER A 318 -12.91 -1.05 -2.40
N HIS A 319 -11.99 -1.23 -1.45
CA HIS A 319 -11.04 -0.19 -1.06
C HIS A 319 -9.94 0.01 -2.10
N VAL A 320 -9.64 -1.03 -2.89
CA VAL A 320 -8.55 -1.02 -3.88
C VAL A 320 -8.78 0.07 -4.92
N ALA A 321 -10.00 0.15 -5.46
CA ALA A 321 -10.37 1.17 -6.43
C ALA A 321 -10.17 2.60 -5.90
N ALA A 322 -10.53 2.85 -4.64
CA ALA A 322 -10.35 4.16 -4.00
C ALA A 322 -8.87 4.52 -3.80
N VAL A 323 -8.09 3.59 -3.24
CA VAL A 323 -6.65 3.78 -3.00
C VAL A 323 -5.92 4.00 -4.32
N HIS A 324 -6.17 3.18 -5.33
CA HIS A 324 -5.50 3.30 -6.63
C HIS A 324 -5.90 4.59 -7.37
N SER A 325 -7.18 4.99 -7.33
CA SER A 325 -7.66 6.25 -7.92
C SER A 325 -6.97 7.48 -7.32
N LEU A 326 -6.77 7.51 -6.00
CA LEU A 326 -6.05 8.59 -5.32
C LEU A 326 -4.52 8.50 -5.46
N SER A 327 -4.01 7.35 -5.90
CA SER A 327 -2.58 7.14 -6.15
C SER A 327 -2.17 7.59 -7.56
N ALA A 328 -3.08 7.63 -8.53
CA ALA A 328 -2.80 8.18 -9.85
C ALA A 328 -2.32 9.64 -9.77
N VAL A 329 -1.33 9.99 -10.58
CA VAL A 329 -0.78 11.36 -10.60
C VAL A 329 -1.61 12.20 -11.54
N THR A 330 -2.06 13.37 -11.08
CA THR A 330 -2.82 14.26 -11.96
C THR A 330 -1.91 14.90 -13.00
N HIS A 331 -2.46 15.25 -14.16
CA HIS A 331 -1.75 16.03 -15.18
C HIS A 331 -1.02 17.25 -14.59
N GLU A 332 -1.67 17.98 -13.69
CA GLU A 332 -1.10 19.17 -13.06
C GLU A 332 0.09 18.83 -12.16
N GLU A 333 -0.04 17.84 -11.27
CA GLU A 333 1.05 17.39 -10.40
C GLU A 333 2.27 16.89 -11.18
N TYR A 334 2.02 16.20 -12.29
CA TYR A 334 3.08 15.69 -13.15
C TYR A 334 3.89 16.82 -13.79
N HIS A 335 3.21 17.81 -14.38
CA HIS A 335 3.90 18.96 -14.97
C HIS A 335 4.61 19.83 -13.93
N ASP A 336 4.02 20.03 -12.75
CA ASP A 336 4.71 20.71 -11.66
C ASP A 336 6.00 19.96 -11.25
N ALA A 337 5.94 18.63 -11.16
CA ALA A 337 7.10 17.82 -10.84
C ALA A 337 8.18 17.91 -11.92
N LEU A 338 7.80 17.91 -13.21
CA LEU A 338 8.73 18.12 -14.32
C LEU A 338 9.41 19.49 -14.23
N ASP A 339 8.63 20.57 -14.08
CA ASP A 339 9.14 21.94 -13.98
C ASP A 339 10.15 22.08 -12.81
N ILE A 340 9.84 21.47 -11.67
CA ILE A 340 10.71 21.47 -10.48
C ILE A 340 12.01 20.71 -10.73
N LEU A 341 11.96 19.56 -11.40
CA LEU A 341 13.15 18.73 -11.66
C LEU A 341 14.04 19.34 -12.75
N ASP A 342 13.45 19.88 -13.81
CA ASP A 342 14.17 20.56 -14.90
C ASP A 342 14.79 21.88 -14.44
N GLY A 343 14.16 22.56 -13.47
CA GLY A 343 14.65 23.81 -12.89
C GLY A 343 15.89 23.67 -11.99
N GLU A 344 16.40 22.45 -11.75
CA GLU A 344 17.49 22.18 -10.78
C GLU A 344 18.74 23.03 -11.02
N THR A 345 19.12 23.24 -12.29
CA THR A 345 20.35 23.98 -12.63
C THR A 345 20.21 25.49 -12.42
N VAL A 346 18.98 26.02 -12.48
CA VAL A 346 18.71 27.47 -12.37
C VAL A 346 18.30 27.83 -10.94
N GLY A 347 17.60 26.94 -10.25
CA GLY A 347 17.01 27.19 -8.93
C GLY A 347 15.94 28.28 -8.95
N GLY A 348 15.56 28.73 -7.75
CA GLY A 348 14.60 29.82 -7.59
C GLY A 348 13.13 29.38 -7.56
N VAL A 349 12.27 30.33 -7.89
CA VAL A 349 10.82 30.24 -7.76
C VAL A 349 10.17 30.53 -9.10
N GLN A 350 9.20 29.71 -9.49
CA GLN A 350 8.43 29.87 -10.72
C GLN A 350 6.93 29.69 -10.43
N ALA A 351 6.07 30.35 -11.21
CA ALA A 351 4.64 30.06 -11.19
C ALA A 351 4.40 28.70 -11.87
N SER A 352 3.50 27.88 -11.33
CA SER A 352 3.10 26.62 -11.97
C SER A 352 2.58 26.85 -13.39
N GLY A 353 2.64 25.83 -14.26
CA GLY A 353 2.05 25.90 -15.60
C GLY A 353 0.55 26.26 -15.59
N TYR A 354 -0.17 25.88 -14.52
CA TYR A 354 -1.58 26.22 -14.28
C TYR A 354 -1.80 27.59 -13.63
N ARG A 355 -0.72 28.26 -13.20
CA ARG A 355 -0.71 29.60 -12.58
C ARG A 355 -1.58 29.73 -11.32
N ASN A 356 -1.76 28.63 -10.61
CA ASN A 356 -2.56 28.53 -9.39
C ASN A 356 -1.72 28.29 -8.13
N LYS A 357 -0.42 27.99 -8.29
CA LYS A 357 0.51 27.76 -7.18
C LYS A 357 1.94 28.15 -7.56
N MET A 358 2.81 28.13 -6.57
CA MET A 358 4.23 28.41 -6.69
C MET A 358 5.04 27.11 -6.69
N ASN A 359 5.97 26.98 -7.62
CA ASN A 359 6.96 25.90 -7.66
C ASN A 359 8.30 26.46 -7.17
N GLU A 360 8.74 26.04 -5.97
CA GLU A 360 10.08 26.30 -5.47
C GLU A 360 10.98 25.10 -5.75
N VAL A 361 11.98 25.28 -6.63
CA VAL A 361 12.77 24.18 -7.19
C VAL A 361 13.42 23.31 -6.10
N ARG A 362 14.14 23.91 -5.15
CA ARG A 362 14.87 23.15 -4.13
C ARG A 362 13.97 22.56 -3.05
N PRO A 363 13.07 23.32 -2.39
CA PRO A 363 12.20 22.78 -1.35
C PRO A 363 11.24 21.70 -1.86
N HIS A 364 10.73 21.83 -3.09
CA HIS A 364 9.78 20.87 -3.63
C HIS A 364 10.43 19.70 -4.37
N ARG A 365 11.77 19.63 -4.43
CA ARG A 365 12.49 18.57 -5.17
C ARG A 365 12.12 17.17 -4.71
N ASN A 366 12.14 16.92 -3.39
CA ASN A 366 11.81 15.59 -2.86
C ASN A 366 10.37 15.20 -3.19
N TRP A 367 9.44 16.16 -3.10
CA TRP A 367 8.06 15.97 -3.53
C TRP A 367 7.96 15.63 -5.02
N ALA A 368 8.73 16.31 -5.88
CA ALA A 368 8.74 16.05 -7.32
C ALA A 368 9.29 14.66 -7.65
N VAL A 369 10.40 14.24 -7.02
CA VAL A 369 10.96 12.89 -7.18
C VAL A 369 9.95 11.82 -6.79
N HIS A 370 9.28 11.95 -5.64
CA HIS A 370 8.24 11.02 -5.22
C HIS A 370 7.04 11.03 -6.16
N THR A 371 6.64 12.19 -6.67
CA THR A 371 5.55 12.32 -7.63
C THR A 371 5.88 11.63 -8.95
N MET A 372 7.11 11.75 -9.44
CA MET A 372 7.55 11.04 -10.65
C MET A 372 7.58 9.52 -10.47
N ARG A 373 8.00 9.03 -9.29
CA ARG A 373 7.92 7.60 -8.96
C ARG A 373 6.48 7.10 -8.95
N ARG A 374 5.58 7.87 -8.34
CA ARG A 374 4.14 7.55 -8.35
C ARG A 374 3.56 7.59 -9.76
N ALA A 375 3.98 8.54 -10.59
CA ALA A 375 3.58 8.62 -12.00
C ALA A 375 4.06 7.41 -12.80
N GLN A 376 5.25 6.89 -12.52
CA GLN A 376 5.72 5.64 -13.11
C GLN A 376 4.83 4.45 -12.74
N VAL A 377 4.43 4.34 -11.48
CA VAL A 377 3.68 3.19 -10.95
C VAL A 377 2.19 3.25 -11.31
N PHE A 378 1.55 4.40 -11.15
CA PHE A 378 0.10 4.59 -11.28
C PHE A 378 -0.31 5.37 -12.53
N GLY A 379 0.65 5.82 -13.34
CA GLY A 379 0.37 6.64 -14.51
C GLY A 379 0.05 8.10 -14.18
N VAL A 380 -0.13 8.87 -15.26
CA VAL A 380 -0.48 10.29 -15.25
C VAL A 380 -1.82 10.45 -15.95
N THR A 381 -2.79 11.08 -15.28
CA THR A 381 -4.11 11.29 -15.86
C THR A 381 -4.09 12.31 -17.00
N ASN A 382 -5.05 12.21 -17.92
CA ASN A 382 -5.30 13.26 -18.90
C ASN A 382 -5.77 14.55 -18.20
N LYS A 383 -5.54 15.68 -18.87
CA LYS A 383 -5.98 16.99 -18.36
C LYS A 383 -7.50 17.00 -18.14
N GLY A 384 -7.92 17.33 -16.91
CA GLY A 384 -9.33 17.41 -16.52
C GLY A 384 -9.93 16.11 -15.99
N VAL A 385 -9.23 14.97 -16.09
CA VAL A 385 -9.64 13.72 -15.46
C VAL A 385 -9.46 13.83 -13.95
N THR A 386 -10.52 13.55 -13.21
CA THR A 386 -10.58 13.62 -11.75
C THR A 386 -10.51 12.22 -11.12
N PHE A 387 -10.32 12.17 -9.80
CA PHE A 387 -10.38 10.90 -9.07
C PHE A 387 -11.74 10.20 -9.23
N VAL A 388 -12.83 10.96 -9.40
CA VAL A 388 -14.19 10.40 -9.57
C VAL A 388 -14.28 9.65 -10.89
N ASP A 389 -13.66 10.16 -11.95
CA ASP A 389 -13.65 9.51 -13.27
C ASP A 389 -12.88 8.19 -13.22
N LEU A 390 -11.74 8.16 -12.53
CA LEU A 390 -10.97 6.94 -12.27
C LEU A 390 -11.79 5.95 -11.45
N LEU A 391 -12.31 6.38 -10.30
CA LEU A 391 -13.07 5.51 -9.40
C LEU A 391 -14.30 4.91 -10.10
N THR A 392 -15.00 5.72 -10.88
CA THR A 392 -16.18 5.28 -11.66
C THR A 392 -15.78 4.19 -12.65
N ALA A 393 -14.67 4.36 -13.38
CA ALA A 393 -14.18 3.35 -14.32
C ALA A 393 -13.74 2.04 -13.64
N LEU A 394 -13.27 2.11 -12.40
CA LEU A 394 -12.85 0.94 -11.62
C LEU A 394 -14.01 0.19 -10.97
N VAL A 395 -15.11 0.86 -10.66
CA VAL A 395 -16.26 0.28 -9.94
C VAL A 395 -17.39 -0.18 -10.89
N GLN A 396 -17.54 0.43 -12.07
CA GLN A 396 -18.63 0.12 -13.01
C GLN A 396 -18.41 -1.16 -13.86
N ARG A 397 -17.72 -2.16 -13.33
CA ARG A 397 -17.40 -3.41 -14.04
C ARG A 397 -17.96 -4.65 -13.38
#